data_AF-A0A1E3SDQ4-F1
#
_entry.id   AF-A0A1E3SDQ4-F1
#
_cell.length_a   1.000
_cell.length_b   1.000
_cell.length_c   1.000
_cell.angle_alpha   90.00
_cell.angle_beta   90.00
_cell.angle_gamma   90.00
#
_symmetry.space_group_name_H-M   'P 1'
#
loop_
_entity.id
_entity.type
_entity.pdbx_description
1 polymer ?
#
loop_
_entity_poly.entity_id
_entity_poly.type
_entity_poly.pdbx_seq_one_letter_code
_entity_poly.pdbx_strand_id
1 'polypeptide(L)'
;MSGKLIVSVSGICERTLGDVEAFCGQMDARSVPVSLLVAPRVGTGYRLDRDPRTVEWLTARRAGGDALVLHGYDEAATKRRRGEFATLAAHEANLRLMAADRVLEHLGLRTRLFAAPGWLVSPGVVKALPRNGFRLLADYHGITDLVRNETVRARVLGIGEGFLAEPWWCRMVVMSAERIARRGGIVRVAVAARHLRKPGPLQAMLDAVDLALMHSCAPTVYQWRSDKAMPDAA
;
A
#
# COMPACT_ATOMS: atom_id res chain seq x y z
N MET A 1 2.43 -24.24 6.85
CA MET A 1 2.53 -22.95 7.54
C MET A 1 1.29 -22.13 7.20
N SER A 2 0.76 -21.35 8.15
CA SER A 2 -0.35 -20.42 7.86
C SER A 2 0.14 -19.32 6.91
N GLY A 3 -0.64 -19.02 5.87
CA GLY A 3 -0.35 -17.90 4.97
C GLY A 3 -0.35 -16.55 5.66
N LYS A 4 -0.10 -15.48 4.91
CA LYS A 4 -0.15 -14.09 5.42
C LYS A 4 -1.18 -13.28 4.65
N LEU A 5 -1.81 -12.33 5.32
CA LEU A 5 -2.73 -11.38 4.70
C LEU A 5 -2.23 -9.95 4.92
N ILE A 6 -2.07 -9.18 3.85
CA ILE A 6 -1.78 -7.75 3.87
C ILE A 6 -2.89 -7.02 3.13
N VAL A 7 -3.57 -6.10 3.81
CA VAL A 7 -4.60 -5.23 3.26
C VAL A 7 -4.03 -3.82 3.11
N SER A 8 -4.19 -3.20 1.94
CA SER A 8 -3.66 -1.86 1.66
C SER A 8 -4.72 -0.92 1.10
N VAL A 9 -4.67 0.35 1.50
CA VAL A 9 -5.55 1.40 0.96
C VAL A 9 -4.73 2.60 0.54
N SER A 10 -4.99 3.11 -0.65
CA SER A 10 -4.33 4.30 -1.23
C SER A 10 -5.30 5.41 -1.57
N GLY A 11 -4.79 6.56 -2.04
CA GLY A 11 -5.63 7.70 -2.41
C GLY A 11 -6.38 8.32 -1.23
N ILE A 12 -5.77 8.27 -0.04
CA ILE A 12 -6.29 8.84 1.20
C ILE A 12 -6.15 10.36 1.14
N CYS A 13 -7.28 11.07 1.20
CA CYS A 13 -7.36 12.53 1.29
C CYS A 13 -8.68 12.94 1.95
N GLU A 14 -8.86 14.23 2.26
CA GLU A 14 -10.08 14.79 2.84
C GLU A 14 -11.39 14.25 2.21
N ARG A 15 -11.41 14.04 0.88
CA ARG A 15 -12.60 13.61 0.14
C ARG A 15 -12.90 12.11 0.26
N THR A 16 -11.88 11.31 0.54
CA THR A 16 -11.99 9.84 0.64
C THR A 16 -11.90 9.35 2.07
N LEU A 17 -11.49 10.20 3.02
CA LEU A 17 -11.24 9.83 4.41
C LEU A 17 -12.42 9.10 5.05
N GLY A 18 -13.66 9.57 4.86
CA GLY A 18 -14.85 8.89 5.42
C GLY A 18 -15.05 7.46 4.87
N ASP A 19 -14.80 7.24 3.58
CA ASP A 19 -14.88 5.91 2.96
C ASP A 19 -13.77 4.98 3.52
N VAL A 20 -12.57 5.54 3.77
CA VAL A 20 -11.42 4.81 4.33
C VAL A 20 -11.64 4.50 5.80
N GLU A 21 -12.14 5.45 6.60
CA GLU A 21 -12.53 5.28 8.00
C GLU A 21 -13.52 4.12 8.16
N ALA A 22 -14.59 4.11 7.35
CA ALA A 22 -15.59 3.06 7.37
C ALA A 22 -14.99 1.69 6.99
N PHE A 23 -14.13 1.64 5.97
CA PHE A 23 -13.43 0.41 5.58
C PHE A 23 -12.48 -0.09 6.68
N CYS A 24 -11.73 0.81 7.33
CA CYS A 24 -10.86 0.45 8.44
C CYS A 24 -11.66 -0.10 9.62
N GLY A 25 -12.83 0.46 9.94
CA GLY A 25 -13.72 -0.11 10.95
C GLY A 25 -14.16 -1.55 10.64
N GLN A 26 -14.37 -1.89 9.36
CA GLN A 26 -14.64 -3.27 8.93
C GLN A 26 -13.43 -4.19 9.12
N MET A 27 -12.22 -3.68 8.96
CA MET A 27 -10.97 -4.42 9.18
C MET A 27 -10.69 -4.60 10.68
N ASP A 28 -10.95 -3.58 11.49
CA ASP A 28 -10.82 -3.62 12.95
C ASP A 28 -11.75 -4.69 13.56
N ALA A 29 -13.00 -4.76 13.08
CA ALA A 29 -13.95 -5.81 13.48
C ALA A 29 -13.45 -7.25 13.17
N ARG A 30 -12.52 -7.38 12.21
CA ARG A 30 -11.87 -8.63 11.81
C ARG A 30 -10.47 -8.79 12.43
N SER A 31 -10.03 -7.85 13.26
CA SER A 31 -8.67 -7.79 13.80
C SER A 31 -7.59 -7.80 12.71
N VAL A 32 -7.86 -7.13 11.58
CA VAL A 32 -6.93 -7.01 10.44
C VAL A 32 -6.34 -5.60 10.42
N PRO A 33 -5.04 -5.43 10.70
CA PRO A 33 -4.40 -4.13 10.57
C PRO A 33 -4.20 -3.76 9.09
N VAL A 34 -4.20 -2.46 8.79
CA VAL A 34 -4.16 -1.93 7.42
C VAL A 34 -2.82 -1.27 7.12
N SER A 35 -2.32 -1.46 5.89
CA SER A 35 -1.20 -0.69 5.35
C SER A 35 -1.73 0.52 4.57
N LEU A 36 -1.66 1.70 5.17
CA LEU A 36 -2.12 2.95 4.61
C LEU A 36 -1.04 3.53 3.69
N LEU A 37 -1.35 3.56 2.40
CA LEU A 37 -0.47 4.04 1.33
C LEU A 37 -0.65 5.55 1.20
N VAL A 38 0.24 6.31 1.85
CA VAL A 38 0.13 7.76 2.04
C VAL A 38 0.95 8.49 0.98
N ALA A 39 0.29 9.36 0.22
CA ALA A 39 0.93 10.28 -0.71
C ALA A 39 0.86 11.72 -0.14
N PRO A 40 2.00 12.42 0.03
CA PRO A 40 2.00 13.80 0.51
C PRO A 40 1.23 14.77 -0.38
N ARG A 41 1.14 14.48 -1.69
CA ARG A 41 0.30 15.19 -2.65
C ARG A 41 -0.43 14.20 -3.55
N VAL A 42 -1.66 14.57 -3.93
CA VAL A 42 -2.50 13.76 -4.82
C VAL A 42 -3.18 14.67 -5.83
N GLY A 43 -3.02 14.38 -7.13
CA GLY A 43 -3.62 15.16 -8.20
C GLY A 43 -3.24 16.66 -8.16
N THR A 44 -4.05 17.51 -8.80
CA THR A 44 -3.68 18.91 -9.11
C THR A 44 -4.02 19.91 -7.98
N GLY A 45 -3.89 19.53 -6.71
CA GLY A 45 -4.11 20.51 -5.64
C GLY A 45 -4.19 19.99 -4.21
N TYR A 46 -4.36 18.68 -4.00
CA TYR A 46 -4.38 18.15 -2.64
C TYR A 46 -2.96 18.14 -2.06
N ARG A 47 -2.84 18.55 -0.80
CA ARG A 47 -1.62 18.46 -0.02
C ARG A 47 -1.95 18.03 1.40
N LEU A 48 -1.29 16.99 1.87
CA LEU A 48 -1.52 16.42 3.20
C LEU A 48 -1.14 17.42 4.31
N ASP A 49 -0.16 18.29 4.07
CA ASP A 49 0.26 19.34 5.00
C ASP A 49 -0.79 20.44 5.23
N ARG A 50 -1.87 20.45 4.45
CA ARG A 50 -3.02 21.36 4.60
C ARG A 50 -4.29 20.64 5.07
N ASP A 51 -4.18 19.37 5.43
CA ASP A 51 -5.29 18.52 5.84
C ASP A 51 -5.02 17.94 7.24
N PRO A 52 -5.14 18.76 8.30
CA PRO A 52 -4.83 18.35 9.66
C PRO A 52 -5.69 17.19 10.14
N ARG A 53 -6.94 17.09 9.66
CA ARG A 53 -7.85 15.98 10.00
C ARG A 53 -7.30 14.64 9.51
N THR A 54 -6.89 14.55 8.24
CA THR A 54 -6.30 13.31 7.72
C THR A 54 -4.97 13.00 8.41
N VAL A 55 -4.15 14.00 8.75
CA VAL A 55 -2.89 13.80 9.49
C VAL A 55 -3.13 13.24 10.89
N GLU A 56 -4.07 13.80 11.65
CA GLU A 56 -4.45 13.33 12.98
C GLU A 56 -4.97 11.89 12.91
N TRP A 57 -5.84 11.60 11.94
CA TRP A 57 -6.36 10.26 11.71
C TRP A 57 -5.25 9.24 11.39
N LEU A 58 -4.34 9.57 10.46
CA LEU A 58 -3.19 8.70 10.13
C LEU A 58 -2.28 8.45 11.34
N THR A 59 -2.09 9.47 12.18
CA THR A 59 -1.31 9.38 13.42
C THR A 59 -1.97 8.38 14.39
N ALA A 60 -3.28 8.50 14.60
CA ALA A 60 -4.04 7.60 15.46
C ALA A 60 -4.03 6.16 14.93
N ARG A 61 -4.23 5.95 13.61
CA ARG A 61 -4.15 4.63 12.97
C ARG A 61 -2.79 3.98 13.18
N ARG A 62 -1.70 4.73 12.98
CA ARG A 62 -0.34 4.24 13.22
C ARG A 62 -0.12 3.83 14.68
N ALA A 63 -0.61 4.62 15.64
CA ALA A 63 -0.54 4.27 17.07
C ALA A 63 -1.35 2.99 17.39
N GLY A 64 -2.43 2.74 16.64
CA GLY A 64 -3.24 1.52 16.72
C GLY A 64 -2.66 0.28 16.03
N GLY A 65 -1.50 0.39 15.37
CA GLY A 65 -0.80 -0.74 14.75
C GLY A 65 -0.88 -0.82 13.23
N ASP A 66 -1.57 0.11 12.56
CA ASP A 66 -1.51 0.23 11.10
C ASP A 66 -0.14 0.69 10.62
N ALA A 67 0.24 0.27 9.41
CA ALA A 67 1.47 0.74 8.79
C ALA A 67 1.21 1.98 7.93
N LEU A 68 2.08 2.98 8.05
CA LEU A 68 2.17 4.05 7.06
C LEU A 68 3.24 3.70 6.05
N VAL A 69 2.89 3.74 4.77
CA VAL A 69 3.78 3.42 3.65
C VAL A 69 3.78 4.59 2.70
N LEU A 70 4.96 5.10 2.32
CA LEU A 70 5.03 6.18 1.36
C LEU A 70 4.56 5.68 0.00
N HIS A 71 3.59 6.37 -0.60
CA HIS A 71 2.97 6.02 -1.87
C HIS A 71 3.13 7.12 -2.92
N GLY A 72 4.38 7.44 -3.20
CA GLY A 72 4.76 8.47 -4.15
C GLY A 72 4.72 9.89 -3.61
N TYR A 73 4.90 10.88 -4.48
CA TYR A 73 5.00 12.28 -4.10
C TYR A 73 3.99 13.16 -4.81
N ASP A 74 3.85 13.04 -6.13
CA ASP A 74 2.92 13.83 -6.94
C ASP A 74 2.48 13.05 -8.20
N GLU A 75 1.29 12.46 -8.15
CA GLU A 75 0.69 11.73 -9.28
C GLU A 75 0.41 12.66 -10.48
N ALA A 76 0.19 13.98 -10.25
CA ALA A 76 -0.11 14.95 -11.31
C ALA A 76 1.10 15.27 -12.19
N ALA A 77 2.32 15.04 -11.70
CA ALA A 77 3.55 15.24 -12.46
C ALA A 77 3.83 14.13 -13.50
N THR A 78 2.96 13.12 -13.62
CA THR A 78 3.15 12.01 -14.57
C THR A 78 2.02 11.85 -15.57
N LYS A 79 2.40 11.68 -16.84
CA LYS A 79 1.48 11.40 -17.95
C LYS A 79 0.64 10.17 -17.61
N ARG A 80 -0.70 10.32 -17.68
CA ARG A 80 -1.81 9.41 -17.31
C ARG A 80 -1.72 7.90 -17.67
N ARG A 81 -0.64 7.39 -18.25
CA ARG A 81 -0.49 5.98 -18.68
C ARG A 81 0.56 5.15 -17.92
N ARG A 82 1.46 5.76 -17.14
CA ARG A 82 2.47 5.01 -16.35
C ARG A 82 2.61 5.67 -14.98
N GLY A 83 2.66 4.86 -13.92
CA GLY A 83 2.77 5.35 -12.54
C GLY A 83 4.01 6.21 -12.32
N GLU A 84 3.94 7.11 -11.34
CA GLU A 84 4.90 8.21 -11.14
C GLU A 84 6.37 7.77 -11.25
N PHE A 85 6.69 6.62 -10.66
CA PHE A 85 8.03 6.09 -10.50
C PHE A 85 8.43 5.04 -11.54
N ALA A 86 7.55 4.70 -12.49
CA ALA A 86 7.78 3.61 -13.43
C ALA A 86 8.89 3.90 -14.47
N THR A 87 9.15 5.18 -14.77
CA THR A 87 10.11 5.59 -15.82
C THR A 87 11.12 6.64 -15.38
N LEU A 88 11.14 7.02 -14.11
CA LEU A 88 12.01 8.12 -13.64
C LEU A 88 13.48 7.73 -13.68
N ALA A 89 14.32 8.68 -14.11
CA ALA A 89 15.75 8.61 -13.90
C ALA A 89 16.08 8.69 -12.40
N ALA A 90 17.20 8.10 -11.99
CA ALA A 90 17.56 8.00 -10.57
C ALA A 90 17.67 9.36 -9.87
N HIS A 91 18.13 10.40 -10.56
CA HIS A 91 18.26 11.74 -9.99
C HIS A 91 16.90 12.38 -9.69
N GLU A 92 15.96 12.29 -10.62
CA GLU A 92 14.61 12.82 -10.43
C GLU A 92 13.84 12.02 -9.36
N ALA A 93 13.96 10.69 -9.39
CA ALA A 93 13.41 9.83 -8.35
C ALA A 93 13.93 10.23 -6.95
N ASN A 94 15.22 10.51 -6.84
CA ASN A 94 15.84 10.93 -5.59
C ASN A 94 15.23 12.25 -5.07
N LEU A 95 15.09 13.27 -5.93
CA LEU A 95 14.51 14.55 -5.52
C LEU A 95 13.07 14.40 -5.03
N ARG A 96 12.25 13.60 -5.72
CA ARG A 96 10.85 13.37 -5.32
C ARG A 96 10.74 12.57 -4.03
N LEU A 97 11.57 11.54 -3.85
CA LEU A 97 11.64 10.77 -2.59
C LEU A 97 12.10 11.63 -1.42
N MET A 98 13.12 12.47 -1.60
CA MET A 98 13.58 13.42 -0.58
C MET A 98 12.48 14.39 -0.18
N ALA A 99 11.78 14.96 -1.16
CA ALA A 99 10.70 15.90 -0.90
C ALA A 99 9.54 15.24 -0.16
N ALA A 100 9.16 14.02 -0.56
CA ALA A 100 8.12 13.23 0.10
C ALA A 100 8.49 12.88 1.55
N ASP A 101 9.70 12.35 1.79
CA ASP A 101 10.17 11.98 3.13
C ASP A 101 10.17 13.20 4.05
N ARG A 102 10.62 14.37 3.57
CA ARG A 102 10.61 15.61 4.35
C ARG A 102 9.21 16.09 4.73
N VAL A 103 8.23 16.00 3.83
CA VAL A 103 6.85 16.37 4.16
C VAL A 103 6.29 15.43 5.22
N LEU A 104 6.45 14.10 5.06
CA LEU A 104 5.98 13.15 6.06
C LEU A 104 6.72 13.30 7.39
N GLU A 105 8.02 13.59 7.37
CA GLU A 105 8.79 13.88 8.57
C GLU A 105 8.28 15.10 9.33
N HIS A 106 8.01 16.21 8.63
CA HIS A 106 7.44 17.41 9.24
C HIS A 106 6.08 17.17 9.90
N LEU A 107 5.29 16.25 9.34
CA LEU A 107 3.98 15.86 9.86
C LEU A 107 4.05 14.76 10.95
N GLY A 108 5.24 14.29 11.34
CA GLY A 108 5.39 13.19 12.29
C GLY A 108 5.01 11.80 11.73
N LEU A 109 4.76 11.70 10.42
CA LEU A 109 4.31 10.50 9.71
C LEU A 109 5.46 9.75 9.01
N ARG A 110 6.71 10.06 9.35
CA ARG A 110 7.90 9.48 8.69
C ARG A 110 7.85 7.95 8.69
N THR A 111 8.15 7.36 7.53
CA THR A 111 8.18 5.91 7.32
C THR A 111 9.41 5.49 6.52
N ARG A 112 9.82 4.24 6.68
CA ARG A 112 10.92 3.61 5.91
C ARG A 112 10.41 2.61 4.89
N LEU A 113 9.09 2.56 4.70
CA LEU A 113 8.39 1.65 3.80
C LEU A 113 7.95 2.45 2.56
N PHE A 114 8.14 1.88 1.38
CA PHE A 114 7.74 2.49 0.12
C PHE A 114 6.90 1.51 -0.70
N ALA A 115 5.81 2.00 -1.27
CA ALA A 115 5.04 1.32 -2.31
C ALA A 115 4.90 2.28 -3.49
N ALA A 116 5.21 1.85 -4.70
CA ALA A 116 5.10 2.76 -5.84
C ALA A 116 3.64 2.95 -6.27
N PRO A 117 3.20 4.19 -6.58
CA PRO A 117 1.97 4.43 -7.30
C PRO A 117 1.88 3.58 -8.57
N GLY A 118 0.77 2.86 -8.74
CA GLY A 118 0.60 1.91 -9.83
C GLY A 118 1.51 0.68 -9.75
N TRP A 119 2.17 0.45 -8.62
CA TRP A 119 2.93 -0.76 -8.27
C TRP A 119 4.15 -1.05 -9.15
N LEU A 120 4.65 -0.04 -9.87
CA LEU A 120 5.79 -0.14 -10.77
C LEU A 120 6.89 0.85 -10.40
N VAL A 121 8.13 0.37 -10.33
CA VAL A 121 9.33 1.17 -10.07
C VAL A 121 10.34 1.00 -11.20
N SER A 122 11.04 2.07 -11.54
CA SER A 122 12.22 1.98 -12.40
C SER A 122 13.44 1.47 -11.61
N PRO A 123 14.46 0.90 -12.28
CA PRO A 123 15.72 0.56 -11.62
C PRO A 123 16.40 1.75 -10.93
N GLY A 124 16.17 2.98 -11.43
CA GLY A 124 16.68 4.20 -10.81
C GLY A 124 16.03 4.48 -9.45
N VAL A 125 14.73 4.19 -9.31
CA VAL A 125 13.98 4.34 -8.06
C VAL A 125 14.45 3.31 -7.03
N VAL A 126 14.59 2.05 -7.43
CA VAL A 126 15.13 0.99 -6.56
C VAL A 126 16.50 1.38 -5.99
N LYS A 127 17.38 1.97 -6.82
CA LYS A 127 18.69 2.48 -6.37
C LYS A 127 18.60 3.73 -5.47
N ALA A 128 17.59 4.57 -5.66
CA ALA A 128 17.41 5.80 -4.89
C ALA A 128 16.79 5.55 -3.50
N LEU A 129 15.96 4.52 -3.35
CA LEU A 129 15.24 4.25 -2.10
C LEU A 129 16.16 4.08 -0.88
N PRO A 130 17.21 3.22 -0.88
CA PRO A 130 18.10 3.08 0.28
C PRO A 130 18.82 4.38 0.65
N ARG A 131 19.20 5.18 -0.35
CA ARG A 131 19.89 6.47 -0.17
C ARG A 131 19.02 7.49 0.55
N ASN A 132 17.70 7.36 0.42
CA ASN A 132 16.71 8.17 1.12
C ASN A 132 16.23 7.53 2.43
N GLY A 133 16.91 6.48 2.89
CA GLY A 133 16.62 5.82 4.14
C GLY A 133 15.49 4.80 4.09
N PHE A 134 14.86 4.54 2.94
CA PHE A 134 13.89 3.45 2.82
C PHE A 134 14.57 2.10 3.01
N ARG A 135 13.79 1.14 3.53
CA ARG A 135 14.26 -0.19 3.93
C ARG A 135 13.44 -1.31 3.31
N LEU A 136 12.21 -1.01 2.89
CA LEU A 136 11.32 -1.96 2.25
C LEU A 136 10.64 -1.33 1.04
N LEU A 137 10.61 -2.07 -0.06
CA LEU A 137 9.88 -1.76 -1.28
C LEU A 137 8.77 -2.80 -1.48
N ALA A 138 7.52 -2.36 -1.55
CA ALA A 138 6.39 -3.16 -1.96
C ALA A 138 5.99 -2.76 -3.40
N ASP A 139 6.17 -3.66 -4.35
CA ASP A 139 5.79 -3.45 -5.76
C ASP A 139 4.75 -4.50 -6.20
N TYR A 140 4.47 -4.54 -7.50
CA TYR A 140 3.50 -5.46 -8.07
C TYR A 140 3.86 -6.93 -7.84
N HIS A 141 5.14 -7.27 -7.91
CA HIS A 141 5.64 -8.64 -7.94
C HIS A 141 5.97 -9.18 -6.54
N GLY A 142 6.34 -8.31 -5.61
CA GLY A 142 6.79 -8.76 -4.31
C GLY A 142 7.07 -7.65 -3.31
N ILE A 143 7.70 -8.09 -2.23
CA ILE A 143 8.14 -7.25 -1.13
C ILE A 143 9.65 -7.45 -1.02
N THR A 144 10.41 -6.38 -1.20
CA THR A 144 11.86 -6.39 -1.23
C THR A 144 12.41 -5.69 0.01
N ASP A 145 13.22 -6.41 0.80
CA ASP A 145 14.11 -5.83 1.78
C ASP A 145 15.28 -5.17 1.06
N LEU A 146 15.33 -3.85 1.11
CA LEU A 146 16.32 -3.04 0.41
C LEU A 146 17.70 -3.06 1.09
N VAL A 147 17.79 -3.51 2.34
CA VAL A 147 19.06 -3.66 3.07
C VAL A 147 19.68 -5.00 2.77
N ARG A 148 18.87 -6.07 2.81
CA ARG A 148 19.30 -7.45 2.56
C ARG A 148 19.34 -7.81 1.08
N ASN A 149 18.69 -7.02 0.24
CA ASN A 149 18.48 -7.30 -1.19
C ASN A 149 17.77 -8.65 -1.42
N GLU A 150 16.81 -8.96 -0.53
CA GLU A 150 15.98 -10.15 -0.59
C GLU A 150 14.57 -9.77 -0.99
N THR A 151 13.98 -10.54 -1.91
CA THR A 151 12.60 -10.32 -2.37
C THR A 151 11.75 -11.54 -2.08
N VAL A 152 10.69 -11.32 -1.31
CA VAL A 152 9.61 -12.29 -1.18
C VAL A 152 8.61 -12.07 -2.31
N ARG A 153 8.47 -13.09 -3.17
CA ARG A 153 7.52 -13.06 -4.29
C ARG A 153 6.10 -13.22 -3.76
N ALA A 154 5.30 -12.19 -3.94
CA ALA A 154 3.91 -12.18 -3.53
C ALA A 154 3.20 -11.11 -4.37
N ARG A 155 2.43 -11.51 -5.38
CA ARG A 155 1.79 -10.54 -6.28
C ARG A 155 0.66 -9.79 -5.56
N VAL A 156 0.58 -8.48 -5.75
CA VAL A 156 -0.56 -7.69 -5.24
C VAL A 156 -1.80 -7.87 -6.12
N LEU A 157 -2.95 -8.05 -5.48
CA LEU A 157 -4.28 -8.13 -6.07
C LEU A 157 -5.00 -6.79 -5.81
N GLY A 158 -4.94 -5.87 -6.77
CA GLY A 158 -5.46 -4.52 -6.58
C GLY A 158 -6.81 -4.25 -7.25
N ILE A 159 -7.52 -3.25 -6.72
CA ILE A 159 -8.72 -2.64 -7.31
C ILE A 159 -8.52 -1.12 -7.42
N GLY A 160 -8.50 -0.59 -8.65
CA GLY A 160 -8.11 0.80 -8.92
C GLY A 160 -6.59 1.05 -8.89
N GLU A 161 -6.17 2.29 -9.11
CA GLU A 161 -4.75 2.74 -9.07
C GLU A 161 -3.77 1.83 -9.84
N GLY A 162 -3.97 1.76 -11.16
CA GLY A 162 -3.25 0.85 -12.05
C GLY A 162 -3.98 -0.47 -12.30
N PHE A 163 -5.02 -0.77 -11.51
CA PHE A 163 -5.91 -1.91 -11.70
C PHE A 163 -7.30 -1.53 -12.20
N LEU A 164 -8.00 -2.53 -12.75
CA LEU A 164 -9.41 -2.50 -13.08
C LEU A 164 -10.28 -2.48 -11.81
N ALA A 165 -11.56 -2.15 -11.96
CA ALA A 165 -12.52 -2.08 -10.85
C ALA A 165 -13.93 -2.57 -11.21
N GLU A 166 -14.08 -3.20 -12.36
CA GLU A 166 -15.31 -3.77 -12.88
C GLU A 166 -15.68 -5.06 -12.12
N PRO A 167 -16.97 -5.45 -12.09
CA PRO A 167 -17.43 -6.60 -11.31
C PRO A 167 -16.69 -7.90 -11.60
N TRP A 168 -16.39 -8.20 -12.87
CA TRP A 168 -15.64 -9.41 -13.23
C TRP A 168 -14.21 -9.40 -12.67
N TRP A 169 -13.56 -8.23 -12.62
CA TRP A 169 -12.23 -8.07 -12.05
C TRP A 169 -12.26 -8.24 -10.53
N CYS A 170 -13.25 -7.64 -9.87
CA CYS A 170 -13.49 -7.82 -8.44
C CYS A 170 -13.63 -9.31 -8.09
N ARG A 171 -14.41 -10.06 -8.88
CA ARG A 171 -14.51 -11.52 -8.74
C ARG A 171 -13.16 -12.22 -8.92
N MET A 172 -12.36 -11.82 -9.90
CA MET A 172 -11.02 -12.37 -10.11
C MET A 172 -10.05 -12.09 -8.94
N VAL A 173 -10.15 -10.92 -8.29
CA VAL A 173 -9.40 -10.60 -7.07
C VAL A 173 -9.76 -11.58 -5.96
N VAL A 174 -11.05 -11.77 -5.67
CA VAL A 174 -11.55 -12.70 -4.64
C VAL A 174 -11.05 -14.13 -4.90
N MET A 175 -11.29 -14.66 -6.10
CA MET A 175 -10.85 -16.02 -6.47
C MET A 175 -9.32 -16.20 -6.42
N SER A 176 -8.56 -15.13 -6.66
CA SER A 176 -7.10 -15.16 -6.58
C SER A 176 -6.61 -15.13 -5.14
N ALA A 177 -7.24 -14.33 -4.28
CA ALA A 177 -6.93 -14.27 -2.86
C ALA A 177 -7.17 -15.63 -2.20
N GLU A 178 -8.32 -16.25 -2.43
CA GLU A 178 -8.64 -17.59 -1.93
C GLU A 178 -7.61 -18.64 -2.38
N ARG A 179 -7.25 -18.65 -3.67
CA ARG A 179 -6.28 -19.60 -4.21
C ARG A 179 -4.90 -19.46 -3.55
N ILE A 180 -4.46 -18.24 -3.30
CA ILE A 180 -3.18 -17.97 -2.63
C ILE A 180 -3.27 -18.39 -1.16
N ALA A 181 -4.35 -18.02 -0.48
CA ALA A 181 -4.58 -18.35 0.93
C ALA A 181 -4.59 -19.87 1.16
N ARG A 182 -5.32 -20.63 0.34
CA ARG A 182 -5.39 -22.09 0.40
C ARG A 182 -4.03 -22.77 0.23
N ARG A 183 -3.09 -22.13 -0.48
CA ARG A 183 -1.72 -22.62 -0.69
C ARG A 183 -0.75 -22.19 0.42
N GLY A 184 -1.21 -21.46 1.44
CA GLY A 184 -0.35 -20.94 2.50
C GLY A 184 0.54 -19.77 2.07
N GLY A 185 0.22 -19.11 0.95
CA GLY A 185 1.00 -17.98 0.43
C GLY A 185 0.69 -16.65 1.12
N ILE A 186 1.30 -15.58 0.60
CA ILE A 186 1.06 -14.20 1.06
C ILE A 186 0.00 -13.56 0.16
N VAL A 187 -1.21 -13.37 0.70
CA VAL A 187 -2.30 -12.63 0.09
C VAL A 187 -2.06 -11.13 0.31
N ARG A 188 -1.84 -10.40 -0.78
CA ARG A 188 -1.71 -8.93 -0.76
C ARG A 188 -2.90 -8.35 -1.52
N VAL A 189 -3.85 -7.74 -0.84
CA VAL A 189 -5.00 -7.06 -1.46
C VAL A 189 -4.88 -5.55 -1.28
N ALA A 190 -5.19 -4.80 -2.34
CA ALA A 190 -5.08 -3.34 -2.32
C ALA A 190 -6.28 -2.68 -2.98
N VAL A 191 -6.71 -1.53 -2.49
CA VAL A 191 -7.82 -0.76 -3.07
C VAL A 191 -7.53 0.74 -3.04
N ALA A 192 -7.81 1.42 -4.14
CA ALA A 192 -7.78 2.87 -4.16
C ALA A 192 -9.07 3.43 -3.54
N ALA A 193 -8.94 4.31 -2.55
CA ALA A 193 -10.03 4.72 -1.66
C ALA A 193 -11.30 5.20 -2.38
N ARG A 194 -11.16 5.90 -3.51
CA ARG A 194 -12.30 6.35 -4.34
C ARG A 194 -13.24 5.22 -4.80
N HIS A 195 -12.78 3.97 -4.81
CA HIS A 195 -13.57 2.81 -5.18
C HIS A 195 -14.34 2.20 -3.99
N LEU A 196 -13.98 2.52 -2.74
CA LEU A 196 -14.64 1.98 -1.54
C LEU A 196 -16.11 2.40 -1.42
N ARG A 197 -16.49 3.56 -1.96
CA ARG A 197 -17.91 3.97 -2.04
C ARG A 197 -18.78 3.11 -2.97
N LYS A 198 -18.16 2.28 -3.80
CA LYS A 198 -18.88 1.40 -4.73
C LYS A 198 -19.05 0.03 -4.07
N PRO A 199 -20.28 -0.53 -4.04
CA PRO A 199 -20.54 -1.78 -3.33
C PRO A 199 -19.73 -2.96 -3.88
N GLY A 200 -19.50 -3.04 -5.21
CA GLY A 200 -18.74 -4.12 -5.83
C GLY A 200 -17.28 -4.21 -5.33
N PRO A 201 -16.44 -3.17 -5.53
CA PRO A 201 -15.09 -3.11 -4.98
C PRO A 201 -15.00 -3.30 -3.47
N LEU A 202 -15.91 -2.68 -2.70
CA LEU A 202 -15.93 -2.83 -1.24
C LEU A 202 -16.18 -4.30 -0.86
N GLN A 203 -17.24 -4.90 -1.38
CA GLN A 203 -17.58 -6.30 -1.08
C GLN A 203 -16.45 -7.25 -1.48
N ALA A 204 -15.83 -7.04 -2.63
CA ALA A 204 -14.72 -7.88 -3.07
C ALA A 204 -13.49 -7.78 -2.15
N MET A 205 -13.21 -6.61 -1.56
CA MET A 205 -12.16 -6.49 -0.55
C MET A 205 -12.54 -7.25 0.72
N LEU A 206 -13.79 -7.14 1.19
CA LEU A 206 -14.28 -7.87 2.37
C LEU A 206 -14.24 -9.39 2.15
N ASP A 207 -14.75 -9.88 1.02
CA ASP A 207 -14.75 -11.30 0.66
C ASP A 207 -13.33 -11.86 0.56
N ALA A 208 -12.39 -11.11 -0.04
CA ALA A 208 -11.01 -11.55 -0.15
C ALA A 208 -10.32 -11.65 1.23
N VAL A 209 -10.63 -10.73 2.15
CA VAL A 209 -10.16 -10.77 3.54
C VAL A 209 -10.77 -11.96 4.28
N ASP A 210 -12.09 -12.13 4.20
CA ASP A 210 -12.81 -13.18 4.91
C ASP A 210 -12.38 -14.58 4.45
N LEU A 211 -12.15 -14.78 3.15
CA LEU A 211 -11.60 -16.04 2.61
C LEU A 211 -10.15 -16.29 3.06
N ALA A 212 -9.31 -15.24 3.11
CA ALA A 212 -7.94 -15.39 3.59
C ALA A 212 -7.92 -15.78 5.08
N LEU A 213 -8.77 -15.16 5.90
CA LEU A 213 -8.95 -15.49 7.32
C LEU A 213 -9.50 -16.90 7.52
N MET A 214 -10.48 -17.32 6.71
CA MET A 214 -11.02 -18.69 6.72
C MET A 214 -9.93 -19.74 6.47
N HIS A 215 -8.97 -19.44 5.59
CA HIS A 215 -7.78 -20.26 5.36
C HIS A 215 -6.65 -20.02 6.35
N SER A 216 -6.96 -19.43 7.52
CA SER A 216 -6.02 -19.17 8.62
C SER A 216 -4.81 -18.32 8.22
N CYS A 217 -4.93 -17.45 7.21
CA CYS A 217 -3.86 -16.49 6.93
C CYS A 217 -3.73 -15.52 8.10
N ALA A 218 -2.52 -15.38 8.63
CA ALA A 218 -2.24 -14.44 9.71
C ALA A 218 -2.22 -13.00 9.16
N PRO A 219 -3.08 -12.09 9.67
CA PRO A 219 -3.06 -10.68 9.29
C PRO A 219 -1.74 -10.02 9.66
N THR A 220 -1.21 -9.19 8.78
CA THR A 220 0.00 -8.39 9.01
C THR A 220 -0.03 -7.15 8.12
N VAL A 221 0.82 -6.19 8.44
CA VAL A 221 1.09 -5.02 7.60
C VAL A 221 2.44 -5.15 6.92
N TYR A 222 2.72 -4.28 5.93
CA TYR A 222 4.11 -4.07 5.52
C TYR A 222 4.90 -3.54 6.71
N GLN A 223 6.00 -4.21 7.04
CA GLN A 223 6.87 -3.85 8.13
C GLN A 223 8.29 -4.29 7.81
N TRP A 224 9.27 -3.51 8.26
CA TRP A 224 10.69 -3.87 8.18
C TRP A 224 11.24 -3.93 9.61
N ARG A 225 11.92 -5.02 9.96
CA ARG A 225 12.55 -5.22 11.26
C ARG A 225 14.03 -5.51 11.05
N SER A 226 14.90 -4.86 11.83
CA SER A 226 16.34 -5.07 11.76
C SER A 226 16.74 -6.50 12.11
N ASP A 227 15.97 -7.18 12.97
CA ASP A 227 16.39 -8.43 13.60
C ASP A 227 15.70 -9.68 13.03
N LYS A 228 14.80 -9.52 12.05
CA LYS A 228 14.06 -10.63 11.44
C LYS A 228 14.32 -10.72 9.95
N ALA A 229 14.58 -11.94 9.47
CA ALA A 229 14.48 -12.26 8.05
C ALA A 229 13.06 -11.95 7.55
N MET A 230 12.94 -11.66 6.25
CA MET A 230 11.65 -11.41 5.64
C MET A 230 10.68 -12.60 5.85
N PRO A 231 9.36 -12.36 5.96
CA PRO A 231 8.41 -13.44 6.07
C PRO A 231 8.49 -14.35 4.84
N ASP A 232 8.82 -15.62 5.03
CA ASP A 232 8.91 -16.60 3.94
C ASP A 232 7.58 -16.72 3.19
N ALA A 233 7.66 -16.73 1.86
CA ALA A 233 6.58 -17.22 1.01
C ALA A 233 6.71 -18.75 0.98
N ALA A 234 5.97 -19.42 1.86
CA ALA A 234 5.82 -20.88 1.81
C ALA A 234 5.13 -21.33 0.51
#